data_AF-A0AAD4G7Y9-F1
#
_entry.id   AF-A0AAD4G7Y9-F1
#
_cell.length_a   1.000
_cell.length_b   1.000
_cell.length_c   1.000
_cell.angle_alpha   90.00
_cell.angle_beta   90.00
_cell.angle_gamma   90.00
#
_symmetry.space_group_name_H-M   'P 1'
#
loop_
_entity.id
_entity.type
_entity.pdbx_description
1 polymer ?
#
loop_
_entity_poly.entity_id
_entity_poly.type
_entity_poly.pdbx_seq_one_letter_code
_entity_poly.pdbx_strand_id
1 'polypeptide(L)'
;MSDPRGNLRYCFTPLVSCIVDTPEAAMMGCVRGLTSHVTMATYKNYGDAQRHESRTAAVTLSQLASIDCDPLLVEEYFTACALFRLSGVSHPYWRDWPFAEPSRFFTPEGLHHWHGEFWSHDVQWCIRGLGDAEIDFRFSIIPPITGLRRFPTGITTLKQVCGRTKRDVQRFLVVVIAGTMSPDVVIATRALMEFRYMSQAPSLTSASCDQIKAALQEFHHHKNAIIESGLRRGPTTSAILEHWRIPKLELLQSVAPSIEQVGSPLQWSADTTEHAHIEVVKDPASMTNNQNYSSQICRSLDRDEK
;
A
#
# COMPACT_ATOMS: atom_id res chain seq x y z
N MET A 1 -5.36 22.18 29.42
CA MET A 1 -4.11 22.98 29.43
C MET A 1 -4.50 24.45 29.29
N SER A 2 -3.87 25.35 30.06
CA SER A 2 -4.14 26.78 29.92
C SER A 2 -3.36 27.34 28.72
N ASP A 3 -4.03 28.06 27.82
CA ASP A 3 -3.37 28.77 26.72
C ASP A 3 -2.68 30.06 27.23
N PRO A 4 -1.84 30.74 26.40
CA PRO A 4 -1.16 31.97 26.81
C PRO A 4 -2.09 33.15 27.19
N ARG A 5 -3.40 33.01 26.97
CA ARG A 5 -4.43 33.99 27.36
C ARG A 5 -5.20 33.56 28.62
N GLY A 6 -4.81 32.46 29.25
CA GLY A 6 -5.44 31.93 30.47
C GLY A 6 -6.71 31.10 30.22
N ASN A 7 -7.06 30.79 28.96
CA ASN A 7 -8.24 29.96 28.71
C ASN A 7 -7.91 28.48 28.93
N LEU A 8 -8.80 27.77 29.61
CA LEU A 8 -8.71 26.32 29.72
C LEU A 8 -9.10 25.67 28.38
N ARG A 9 -8.16 24.94 27.78
CA ARG A 9 -8.37 24.13 26.59
C ARG A 9 -8.39 22.65 26.95
N TYR A 10 -9.35 21.91 26.39
CA TYR A 10 -9.24 20.46 26.30
C TYR A 10 -8.14 20.14 25.29
N CYS A 11 -7.09 19.47 25.75
CA CYS A 11 -5.97 19.08 24.90
C CYS A 11 -5.97 17.56 24.79
N PHE A 12 -5.95 17.07 23.57
CA PHE A 12 -5.85 15.66 23.26
C PHE A 12 -4.65 15.49 22.32
N THR A 13 -3.88 14.42 22.50
CA THR A 13 -2.89 14.02 21.50
C THR A 13 -3.65 13.44 20.31
N PRO A 14 -3.61 14.05 19.11
CA PRO A 14 -4.32 13.49 17.96
C PRO A 14 -3.55 12.30 17.37
N LEU A 15 -4.26 11.22 17.04
CA LEU A 15 -3.72 10.17 16.16
C LEU A 15 -4.03 10.55 14.71
N VAL A 16 -3.10 11.28 14.08
CA VAL A 16 -3.30 11.84 12.73
C VAL A 16 -3.03 10.82 11.63
N SER A 17 -1.99 10.01 11.80
CA SER A 17 -1.59 8.96 10.86
C SER A 17 -0.88 7.84 11.60
N CYS A 18 -0.98 6.63 11.05
CA CYS A 18 -0.24 5.44 11.41
C CYS A 18 0.41 4.91 10.13
N ILE A 19 1.73 5.06 10.02
CA ILE A 19 2.51 4.62 8.85
C ILE A 19 2.80 3.14 9.00
N VAL A 20 2.03 2.31 8.31
CA VAL A 20 2.11 0.84 8.38
C VAL A 20 1.77 0.20 7.05
N ASP A 21 2.21 -1.04 6.87
CA ASP A 21 1.87 -1.82 5.68
C ASP A 21 0.43 -2.37 5.75
N THR A 22 -0.06 -2.95 4.65
CA THR A 22 -1.45 -3.42 4.58
C THR A 22 -1.76 -4.54 5.60
N PRO A 23 -0.92 -5.57 5.79
CA PRO A 23 -1.07 -6.54 6.88
C PRO A 23 -1.15 -5.94 8.29
N GLU A 24 -0.24 -5.03 8.63
CA GLU A 24 -0.19 -4.35 9.93
C GLU A 24 -1.44 -3.48 10.14
N ALA A 25 -1.82 -2.69 9.14
CA ALA A 25 -3.03 -1.88 9.16
C ALA A 25 -4.30 -2.74 9.32
N ALA A 26 -4.35 -3.90 8.67
CA ALA A 26 -5.46 -4.84 8.84
C ALA A 26 -5.53 -5.40 10.27
N MET A 27 -4.39 -5.76 10.85
CA MET A 27 -4.30 -6.24 12.23
C MET A 27 -4.77 -5.17 13.22
N MET A 28 -4.23 -3.96 13.12
CA MET A 28 -4.57 -2.84 14.00
C MET A 28 -6.00 -2.30 13.78
N GLY A 29 -6.49 -2.34 12.54
CA GLY A 29 -7.86 -2.02 12.16
C GLY A 29 -8.87 -3.10 12.57
N CYS A 30 -8.40 -4.19 13.18
CA CYS A 30 -9.22 -5.29 13.69
C CYS A 30 -10.00 -6.04 12.61
N VAL A 31 -9.47 -6.13 11.39
CA VAL A 31 -10.13 -6.80 10.25
C VAL A 31 -9.40 -8.08 9.83
N ARG A 32 -10.14 -9.02 9.24
CA ARG A 32 -9.60 -10.27 8.68
C ARG A 32 -10.24 -10.64 7.35
N GLY A 33 -9.75 -11.73 6.76
CA GLY A 33 -10.41 -12.38 5.62
C GLY A 33 -10.34 -11.58 4.33
N LEU A 34 -9.21 -10.89 4.10
CA LEU A 34 -8.99 -10.00 2.95
C LEU A 34 -10.12 -8.96 2.86
N THR A 35 -10.26 -8.19 3.92
CA THR A 35 -11.23 -7.09 4.05
C THR A 35 -10.46 -5.79 4.24
N SER A 36 -10.96 -4.69 3.68
CA SER A 36 -10.31 -3.40 3.80
C SER A 36 -10.33 -2.92 5.25
N HIS A 37 -9.22 -2.33 5.69
CA HIS A 37 -9.11 -1.68 6.99
C HIS A 37 -9.61 -0.22 6.94
N VAL A 38 -9.80 0.34 5.74
CA VAL A 38 -10.29 1.71 5.52
C VAL A 38 -11.77 1.74 5.14
N THR A 39 -12.24 0.74 4.40
CA THR A 39 -13.62 0.68 3.90
C THR A 39 -14.32 -0.62 4.29
N MET A 40 -15.61 -0.70 4.01
CA MET A 40 -16.42 -1.91 4.15
C MET A 40 -16.20 -2.91 3.00
N ALA A 41 -15.28 -2.64 2.06
CA ALA A 41 -14.97 -3.52 0.95
C ALA A 41 -14.40 -4.86 1.42
N THR A 42 -14.80 -5.93 0.74
CA THR A 42 -14.21 -7.27 0.90
C THR A 42 -13.41 -7.63 -0.35
N TYR A 43 -12.67 -8.75 -0.31
CA TYR A 43 -11.94 -9.25 -1.49
C TYR A 43 -12.79 -9.34 -2.77
N LYS A 44 -14.11 -9.54 -2.64
CA LYS A 44 -15.04 -9.59 -3.79
C LYS A 44 -15.14 -8.24 -4.52
N ASN A 45 -14.92 -7.16 -3.77
CA ASN A 45 -15.09 -5.77 -4.19
C ASN A 45 -13.79 -5.08 -4.60
N TYR A 46 -12.63 -5.72 -4.45
CA TYR A 46 -11.34 -5.07 -4.73
C TYR A 46 -11.12 -4.71 -6.21
N GLY A 47 -12.05 -5.10 -7.09
CA GLY A 47 -12.10 -4.66 -8.47
C GLY A 47 -13.12 -3.56 -8.74
N ASP A 48 -13.83 -3.04 -7.74
CA ASP A 48 -14.90 -2.09 -7.99
C ASP A 48 -14.31 -0.72 -8.33
N ALA A 49 -15.00 0.03 -9.21
CA ALA A 49 -14.52 1.34 -9.68
C ALA A 49 -14.85 2.47 -8.71
N GLN A 50 -15.62 2.18 -7.67
CA GLN A 50 -16.06 3.14 -6.68
C GLN A 50 -15.47 2.79 -5.32
N ARG A 51 -15.21 3.84 -4.52
CA ARG A 51 -14.89 3.65 -3.11
C ARG A 51 -16.11 3.13 -2.35
N HIS A 52 -15.92 2.09 -1.54
CA HIS A 52 -16.94 1.61 -0.63
C HIS A 52 -17.11 2.54 0.59
N GLU A 53 -18.18 2.30 1.34
CA GLU A 53 -18.44 3.01 2.60
C GLU A 53 -17.23 2.91 3.54
N SER A 54 -16.91 4.00 4.24
CA SER A 54 -15.81 4.00 5.21
C SER A 54 -16.09 3.03 6.36
N ARG A 55 -15.07 2.28 6.76
CA ARG A 55 -15.10 1.46 7.97
C ARG A 55 -14.79 2.35 9.17
N THR A 56 -15.83 2.95 9.74
CA THR A 56 -15.63 3.88 10.86
C THR A 56 -15.30 3.15 12.16
N ALA A 57 -14.70 3.87 13.11
CA ALA A 57 -14.53 3.39 14.48
C ALA A 57 -15.88 2.92 15.06
N ALA A 58 -16.94 3.72 14.86
CA ALA A 58 -18.28 3.42 15.34
C ALA A 58 -18.84 2.11 14.77
N VAL A 59 -18.66 1.85 13.46
CA VAL A 59 -19.11 0.60 12.83
C VAL A 59 -18.39 -0.60 13.46
N THR A 60 -17.06 -0.54 13.55
CA THR A 60 -16.26 -1.65 14.11
C THR A 60 -16.61 -1.90 15.58
N LEU A 61 -16.76 -0.84 16.40
CA LEU A 61 -17.11 -0.96 17.81
C LEU A 61 -18.55 -1.47 18.01
N SER A 62 -19.49 -1.05 17.17
CA SER A 62 -20.86 -1.58 17.20
C SER A 62 -20.91 -3.06 16.85
N GLN A 63 -20.09 -3.51 15.89
CA GLN A 63 -19.98 -4.94 15.54
C GLN A 63 -19.40 -5.74 16.70
N LEU A 64 -18.31 -5.25 17.32
CA LEU A 64 -17.72 -5.88 18.50
C LEU A 64 -18.72 -5.98 19.68
N ALA A 65 -19.47 -4.90 19.95
CA ALA A 65 -20.47 -4.87 21.02
C ALA A 65 -21.67 -5.80 20.77
N SER A 66 -21.92 -6.19 19.52
CA SER A 66 -23.00 -7.12 19.17
C SER A 66 -22.62 -8.60 19.33
N ILE A 67 -21.35 -8.90 19.60
CA ILE A 67 -20.89 -10.27 19.81
C ILE A 67 -21.18 -10.69 21.26
N ASP A 68 -22.20 -11.54 21.42
CA ASP A 68 -22.57 -12.14 22.70
C ASP A 68 -21.73 -13.41 22.97
N CYS A 69 -20.44 -13.21 23.23
CA CYS A 69 -19.48 -14.27 23.54
C CYS A 69 -18.35 -13.69 24.42
N ASP A 70 -17.94 -14.42 25.45
CA ASP A 70 -16.81 -14.03 26.29
C ASP A 70 -15.51 -14.04 25.46
N PRO A 71 -14.79 -12.91 25.33
CA PRO A 71 -13.51 -12.86 24.62
C PRO A 71 -12.44 -13.82 25.16
N LEU A 72 -12.58 -14.31 26.40
CA LEU A 72 -11.68 -15.31 26.98
C LEU A 72 -11.92 -16.72 26.40
N LEU A 73 -13.09 -16.97 25.81
CA LEU A 73 -13.37 -18.18 25.03
C LEU A 73 -12.83 -17.97 23.59
N VAL A 74 -11.51 -17.93 23.47
CA VAL A 74 -10.79 -17.45 22.27
C VAL A 74 -11.30 -18.08 20.98
N GLU A 75 -11.51 -19.39 20.92
CA GLU A 75 -11.96 -20.07 19.69
C GLU A 75 -13.40 -19.70 19.30
N GLU A 76 -14.30 -19.67 20.29
CA GLU A 76 -15.71 -19.30 20.09
C GLU A 76 -15.82 -17.82 19.70
N TYR A 77 -15.11 -16.95 20.40
CA TYR A 77 -15.08 -15.52 20.13
C TYR A 77 -14.49 -15.22 18.75
N PHE A 78 -13.40 -15.88 18.38
CA PHE A 78 -12.79 -15.75 17.06
C PHE A 78 -13.73 -16.23 15.93
N THR A 79 -14.53 -17.27 16.21
CA THR A 79 -15.56 -17.78 15.28
C THR A 79 -16.70 -16.77 15.15
N ALA A 80 -17.19 -16.20 16.25
CA ALA A 80 -18.22 -15.17 16.23
C ALA A 80 -17.77 -13.90 15.48
N CYS A 81 -16.51 -13.46 15.69
CA CYS A 81 -15.90 -12.35 14.98
C CYS A 81 -15.87 -12.55 13.45
N ALA A 82 -15.75 -13.80 12.99
CA ALA A 82 -15.65 -14.10 11.56
C ALA A 82 -16.90 -13.67 10.77
N LEU A 83 -18.08 -13.68 11.41
CA LEU A 83 -19.35 -13.22 10.82
C LEU A 83 -19.28 -11.75 10.37
N PHE A 84 -18.55 -10.94 11.13
CA PHE A 84 -18.31 -9.52 10.85
C PHE A 84 -16.97 -9.26 10.15
N ARG A 85 -16.20 -10.31 9.85
CA ARG A 85 -14.84 -10.25 9.30
C ARG A 85 -13.88 -9.48 10.20
N LEU A 86 -14.05 -9.59 11.52
CA LEU A 86 -13.18 -9.00 12.53
C LEU A 86 -12.09 -9.98 12.97
N SER A 87 -10.92 -9.46 13.34
CA SER A 87 -9.71 -10.26 13.63
C SER A 87 -9.72 -11.02 14.95
N GLY A 88 -10.73 -10.82 15.81
CA GLY A 88 -10.76 -11.38 17.18
C GLY A 88 -10.19 -10.44 18.25
N VAL A 89 -9.77 -9.23 17.88
CA VAL A 89 -9.40 -8.20 18.86
C VAL A 89 -10.69 -7.61 19.46
N SER A 90 -10.94 -7.89 20.73
CA SER A 90 -12.13 -7.37 21.43
C SER A 90 -12.00 -5.92 21.87
N HIS A 91 -10.77 -5.46 22.12
CA HIS A 91 -10.46 -4.15 22.68
C HIS A 91 -9.42 -3.43 21.82
N PRO A 92 -9.80 -2.83 20.67
CA PRO A 92 -8.87 -2.11 19.82
C PRO A 92 -8.20 -0.95 20.58
N TYR A 93 -6.89 -0.73 20.39
CA TYR A 93 -6.15 0.29 21.14
C TYR A 93 -6.67 1.71 20.92
N TRP A 94 -7.29 1.97 19.76
CA TRP A 94 -7.83 3.27 19.37
C TRP A 94 -9.25 3.53 19.89
N ARG A 95 -9.91 2.54 20.51
CA ARG A 95 -11.33 2.66 20.91
C ARG A 95 -11.60 3.81 21.89
N ASP A 96 -10.66 4.05 22.80
CA ASP A 96 -10.76 5.05 23.87
C ASP A 96 -9.94 6.30 23.53
N TRP A 97 -9.35 6.36 22.32
CA TRP A 97 -8.54 7.49 21.89
C TRP A 97 -9.44 8.54 21.23
N PRO A 98 -9.58 9.75 21.81
CA PRO A 98 -10.45 10.78 21.27
C PRO A 98 -10.12 11.13 19.82
N PHE A 99 -11.14 11.10 18.95
CA PHE A 99 -11.05 11.39 17.52
C PHE A 99 -10.19 10.42 16.68
N ALA A 100 -9.74 9.29 17.24
CA ALA A 100 -9.05 8.27 16.48
C ALA A 100 -10.04 7.52 15.58
N GLU A 101 -9.95 7.81 14.29
CA GLU A 101 -10.79 7.21 13.26
C GLU A 101 -9.93 6.32 12.34
N PRO A 102 -10.00 4.97 12.46
CA PRO A 102 -9.20 4.04 11.66
C PRO A 102 -9.25 4.29 10.16
N SER A 103 -10.43 4.62 9.63
CA SER A 103 -10.61 4.93 8.20
C SER A 103 -9.92 6.22 7.74
N ARG A 104 -9.38 7.01 8.67
CA ARG A 104 -8.65 8.26 8.41
C ARG A 104 -7.16 8.15 8.73
N PHE A 105 -6.80 7.59 9.90
CA PHE A 105 -5.40 7.54 10.34
C PHE A 105 -4.61 6.40 9.71
N PHE A 106 -5.24 5.36 9.15
CA PHE A 106 -4.53 4.42 8.26
C PHE A 106 -4.36 5.06 6.88
N THR A 107 -3.40 5.97 6.82
CA THR A 107 -3.15 6.79 5.64
C THR A 107 -2.54 5.96 4.51
N PRO A 108 -2.85 6.27 3.23
CA PRO A 108 -2.22 5.60 2.10
C PRO A 108 -0.69 5.77 2.12
N GLU A 109 0.03 4.66 2.19
CA GLU A 109 1.49 4.63 2.21
C GLU A 109 2.04 4.24 0.83
N GLY A 110 2.83 5.13 0.22
CA GLY A 110 3.22 5.00 -1.19
C GLY A 110 4.22 3.88 -1.47
N LEU A 111 5.13 3.57 -0.53
CA LEU A 111 6.20 2.61 -0.73
C LEU A 111 5.68 1.17 -0.84
N HIS A 112 4.91 0.75 0.15
CA HIS A 112 4.37 -0.59 0.28
C HIS A 112 3.12 -0.78 -0.58
N HIS A 113 2.26 0.23 -0.70
CA HIS A 113 1.07 0.12 -1.53
C HIS A 113 1.41 0.28 -3.00
N TRP A 114 1.93 1.43 -3.42
CA TRP A 114 2.03 1.75 -4.84
C TRP A 114 3.21 1.07 -5.54
N HIS A 115 4.43 1.22 -5.00
CA HIS A 115 5.61 0.58 -5.60
C HIS A 115 5.59 -0.94 -5.38
N GLY A 116 5.04 -1.39 -4.25
CA GLY A 116 4.80 -2.80 -3.97
C GLY A 116 3.83 -3.44 -4.97
N GLU A 117 2.63 -2.84 -5.15
CA GLU A 117 1.64 -3.34 -6.11
C GLU A 117 2.18 -3.35 -7.54
N PHE A 118 2.80 -2.25 -7.97
CA PHE A 118 3.43 -2.15 -9.29
C PHE A 118 4.33 -3.34 -9.61
N TRP A 119 5.21 -3.70 -8.68
CA TRP A 119 6.17 -4.78 -8.90
C TRP A 119 5.49 -6.16 -8.88
N SER A 120 4.53 -6.35 -7.98
CA SER A 120 3.79 -7.61 -7.81
C SER A 120 2.75 -7.87 -8.90
N HIS A 121 2.30 -6.83 -9.60
CA HIS A 121 1.16 -6.91 -10.52
C HIS A 121 1.45 -6.27 -11.87
N ASP A 122 1.55 -4.95 -11.96
CA ASP A 122 1.68 -4.21 -13.22
C ASP A 122 2.85 -4.72 -14.08
N VAL A 123 4.04 -4.83 -13.49
CA VAL A 123 5.23 -5.36 -14.16
C VAL A 123 5.01 -6.81 -14.58
N GLN A 124 4.33 -7.61 -13.76
CA GLN A 124 4.08 -9.02 -14.08
C GLN A 124 3.10 -9.18 -15.25
N TRP A 125 2.11 -8.30 -15.39
CA TRP A 125 1.23 -8.28 -16.56
C TRP A 125 2.02 -7.94 -17.83
N CYS A 126 2.94 -6.97 -17.72
CA CYS A 126 3.78 -6.53 -18.83
C CYS A 126 4.80 -7.60 -19.25
N ILE A 127 5.49 -8.23 -18.30
CA ILE A 127 6.39 -9.36 -18.55
C ILE A 127 5.64 -10.47 -19.29
N ARG A 128 4.42 -10.81 -18.85
CA ARG A 128 3.60 -11.84 -19.51
C ARG A 128 3.14 -11.45 -20.91
N GLY A 129 2.83 -10.17 -21.12
CA GLY A 129 2.31 -9.71 -22.41
C GLY A 129 3.39 -9.58 -23.48
N LEU A 130 4.61 -9.18 -23.11
CA LEU A 130 5.75 -9.09 -24.04
C LEU A 130 6.52 -10.41 -24.14
N GLY A 131 6.60 -11.16 -23.03
CA GLY A 131 7.54 -12.25 -22.86
C GLY A 131 8.90 -11.76 -22.34
N ASP A 132 9.58 -12.63 -21.59
CA ASP A 132 10.82 -12.31 -20.88
C ASP A 132 11.90 -11.75 -21.82
N ALA A 133 12.10 -12.37 -22.98
CA ALA A 133 13.12 -11.96 -23.94
C ALA A 133 12.88 -10.54 -24.49
N GLU A 134 11.63 -10.22 -24.84
CA GLU A 134 11.29 -8.93 -25.45
C GLU A 134 11.36 -7.80 -24.43
N ILE A 135 10.81 -8.00 -23.22
CA ILE A 135 10.86 -6.96 -22.19
C ILE A 135 12.30 -6.68 -21.76
N ASP A 136 13.13 -7.72 -21.60
CA ASP A 136 14.54 -7.54 -21.24
C ASP A 136 15.33 -6.85 -22.34
N PHE A 137 15.11 -7.23 -23.61
CA PHE A 137 15.72 -6.57 -24.76
C PHE A 137 15.39 -5.08 -24.76
N ARG A 138 14.10 -4.71 -24.60
CA ARG A 138 13.67 -3.31 -24.58
C ARG A 138 14.29 -2.52 -23.45
N PHE A 139 14.36 -3.09 -22.24
CA PHE A 139 15.05 -2.45 -21.12
C PHE A 139 16.56 -2.30 -21.35
N SER A 140 17.19 -3.24 -22.06
CA SER A 140 18.63 -3.22 -22.37
C SER A 140 19.03 -2.10 -23.33
N ILE A 141 18.12 -1.69 -24.22
CA ILE A 141 18.38 -0.67 -25.25
C ILE A 141 17.94 0.74 -24.84
N ILE A 142 17.41 0.92 -23.62
CA ILE A 142 17.06 2.25 -23.12
C ILE A 142 18.34 3.11 -23.08
N PRO A 143 18.34 4.29 -23.72
CA PRO A 143 19.48 5.18 -23.69
C PRO A 143 19.89 5.53 -22.26
N PRO A 144 21.20 5.62 -21.95
CA PRO A 144 21.66 6.05 -20.63
C PRO A 144 21.11 7.43 -20.28
N ILE A 145 20.40 7.53 -19.15
CA ILE A 145 19.91 8.79 -18.59
C ILE A 145 20.59 9.02 -17.25
N THR A 146 21.20 10.18 -17.06
CA THR A 146 21.88 10.55 -15.82
C THR A 146 20.94 10.43 -14.62
N GLY A 147 21.39 9.73 -13.58
CA GLY A 147 20.64 9.53 -12.34
C GLY A 147 19.66 8.35 -12.34
N LEU A 148 19.46 7.66 -13.48
CA LEU A 148 18.61 6.48 -13.58
C LEU A 148 19.45 5.19 -13.71
N ARG A 149 18.99 4.12 -13.06
CA ARG A 149 19.61 2.80 -13.21
C ARG A 149 19.44 2.27 -14.63
N ARG A 150 20.50 1.63 -15.15
CA ARG A 150 20.47 0.90 -16.41
C ARG A 150 20.16 -0.58 -16.18
N PHE A 151 19.54 -1.20 -17.19
CA PHE A 151 19.14 -2.60 -17.18
C PHE A 151 19.71 -3.36 -18.39
N PRO A 152 21.05 -3.48 -18.51
CA PRO A 152 21.70 -4.05 -19.70
C PRO A 152 21.34 -5.52 -19.93
N THR A 153 20.89 -6.23 -18.90
CA THR A 153 20.41 -7.62 -18.96
C THR A 153 18.90 -7.70 -18.71
N GLY A 154 18.18 -6.59 -18.86
CA GLY A 154 16.76 -6.51 -18.58
C GLY A 154 16.39 -6.51 -17.09
N ILE A 155 15.14 -6.86 -16.80
CA ILE A 155 14.51 -6.80 -15.48
C ILE A 155 14.02 -8.15 -14.95
N THR A 156 13.87 -9.18 -15.79
CA THR A 156 13.25 -10.46 -15.39
C THR A 156 14.11 -11.24 -14.40
N THR A 157 15.44 -11.10 -14.48
CA THR A 157 16.41 -11.82 -13.66
C THR A 157 16.73 -11.13 -12.33
N LEU A 158 16.13 -9.96 -12.07
CA LEU A 158 16.40 -9.18 -10.86
C LEU A 158 15.90 -9.91 -9.60
N LYS A 159 16.81 -10.11 -8.65
CA LYS A 159 16.50 -10.68 -7.33
C LYS A 159 16.53 -9.59 -6.26
N GLN A 160 15.68 -9.73 -5.23
CA GLN A 160 15.62 -8.81 -4.08
C GLN A 160 15.51 -7.33 -4.48
N VAL A 161 14.51 -7.03 -5.31
CA VAL A 161 14.36 -5.70 -5.91
C VAL A 161 13.97 -4.65 -4.86
N CYS A 162 14.88 -3.74 -4.57
CA CYS A 162 14.66 -2.63 -3.64
C CYS A 162 13.76 -1.54 -4.22
N GLY A 163 13.21 -0.67 -3.36
CA GLY A 163 12.29 0.41 -3.75
C GLY A 163 12.85 1.33 -4.84
N ARG A 164 14.14 1.68 -4.78
CA ARG A 164 14.80 2.49 -5.82
C ARG A 164 14.76 1.81 -7.20
N THR A 165 15.02 0.51 -7.25
CA THR A 165 14.99 -0.24 -8.51
C THR A 165 13.58 -0.33 -9.07
N LYS A 166 12.56 -0.55 -8.21
CA LYS A 166 11.15 -0.52 -8.62
C LYS A 166 10.79 0.81 -9.28
N ARG A 167 11.17 1.93 -8.66
CA ARG A 167 10.94 3.29 -9.20
C ARG A 167 11.64 3.52 -10.55
N ASP A 168 12.87 3.04 -10.71
CA ASP A 168 13.56 3.14 -11.99
C ASP A 168 12.86 2.34 -13.10
N VAL A 169 12.33 1.15 -12.78
CA VAL A 169 11.51 0.38 -13.74
C VAL A 169 10.18 1.08 -14.05
N GLN A 170 9.50 1.67 -13.06
CA GLN A 170 8.25 2.43 -13.27
C GLN A 170 8.39 3.52 -14.32
N ARG A 171 9.50 4.27 -14.31
CA ARG A 171 9.75 5.39 -15.21
C ARG A 171 9.77 4.99 -16.69
N PHE A 172 10.11 3.75 -16.98
CA PHE A 172 10.28 3.27 -18.35
C PHE A 172 9.15 2.35 -18.82
N LEU A 173 8.36 1.77 -17.91
CA LEU A 173 7.46 0.67 -18.23
C LEU A 173 6.51 0.98 -19.38
N VAL A 174 5.86 2.17 -19.37
CA VAL A 174 4.90 2.57 -20.41
C VAL A 174 5.56 2.63 -21.80
N VAL A 175 6.77 3.17 -21.89
CA VAL A 175 7.53 3.24 -23.15
C VAL A 175 7.93 1.85 -23.59
N VAL A 176 8.36 1.00 -22.65
CA VAL A 176 8.77 -0.38 -22.93
C VAL A 176 7.62 -1.20 -23.51
N ILE A 177 6.39 -1.04 -23.04
CA ILE A 177 5.26 -1.84 -23.51
C ILE A 177 4.55 -1.29 -24.76
N ALA A 178 4.86 -0.05 -25.14
CA ALA A 178 4.23 0.61 -26.28
C ALA A 178 4.51 -0.15 -27.60
N GLY A 179 3.50 -0.16 -28.49
CA GLY A 179 3.63 -0.74 -29.84
C GLY A 179 3.55 -2.27 -29.92
N THR A 180 3.39 -2.98 -28.80
CA THR A 180 3.28 -4.45 -28.80
C THR A 180 2.08 -4.97 -28.02
N MET A 181 1.80 -4.39 -26.85
CA MET A 181 0.58 -4.74 -26.11
C MET A 181 -0.65 -4.11 -26.77
N SER A 182 -1.84 -4.67 -26.48
CA SER A 182 -3.09 -4.06 -26.93
C SER A 182 -3.23 -2.64 -26.36
N PRO A 183 -3.83 -1.70 -27.12
CA PRO A 183 -3.98 -0.32 -26.67
C PRO A 183 -4.61 -0.19 -25.28
N ASP A 184 -5.65 -0.97 -24.98
CA ASP A 184 -6.33 -0.93 -23.68
C ASP A 184 -5.45 -1.36 -22.51
N VAL A 185 -4.57 -2.35 -22.70
CA VAL A 185 -3.62 -2.75 -21.64
C VAL A 185 -2.57 -1.67 -21.41
N VAL A 186 -2.10 -1.02 -22.49
CA VAL A 186 -1.17 0.12 -22.38
C VAL A 186 -1.85 1.28 -21.65
N ILE A 187 -3.11 1.61 -21.99
CA ILE A 187 -3.88 2.68 -21.34
C ILE A 187 -4.09 2.37 -19.86
N ALA A 188 -4.53 1.15 -19.52
CA ALA A 188 -4.71 0.74 -18.12
C ALA A 188 -3.41 0.86 -17.31
N THR A 189 -2.29 0.39 -17.87
CA THR A 189 -0.98 0.46 -17.21
C THR A 189 -0.50 1.92 -17.05
N ARG A 190 -0.67 2.74 -18.09
CA ARG A 190 -0.34 4.18 -18.05
C ARG A 190 -1.17 4.90 -17.00
N ALA A 191 -2.48 4.65 -16.95
CA ALA A 191 -3.41 5.27 -16.00
C ALA A 191 -2.98 5.00 -14.54
N LEU A 192 -2.56 3.77 -14.22
CA LEU A 192 -1.98 3.46 -12.91
C LEU A 192 -0.63 4.14 -12.64
N MET A 193 0.22 4.34 -13.67
CA MET A 193 1.46 5.11 -13.51
C MET A 193 1.17 6.59 -13.24
N GLU A 194 0.22 7.16 -13.98
CA GLU A 194 -0.20 8.56 -13.85
C GLU A 194 -0.81 8.82 -12.48
N PHE A 195 -1.72 7.94 -12.02
CA PHE A 195 -2.25 7.95 -10.66
C PHE A 195 -1.14 8.01 -9.61
N ARG A 196 -0.16 7.10 -9.68
CA ARG A 196 0.93 7.00 -8.69
C ARG A 196 1.85 8.21 -8.75
N TYR A 197 2.13 8.73 -9.95
CA TYR A 197 2.97 9.90 -10.11
C TYR A 197 2.31 11.15 -9.52
N MET A 198 1.05 11.42 -9.85
CA MET A 198 0.31 12.58 -9.34
C MET A 198 0.09 12.51 -7.82
N SER A 199 -0.19 11.32 -7.28
CA SER A 199 -0.42 11.12 -5.84
C SER A 199 0.82 11.38 -4.98
N GLN A 200 2.00 11.46 -5.58
CA GLN A 200 3.27 11.79 -4.91
C GLN A 200 3.62 13.28 -4.95
N ALA A 201 2.73 14.15 -5.47
CA ALA A 201 3.03 15.57 -5.51
C ALA A 201 3.19 16.16 -4.08
N PRO A 202 4.21 17.00 -3.83
CA PRO A 202 4.42 17.63 -2.53
C PRO A 202 3.26 18.55 -2.11
N SER A 203 2.55 19.10 -3.09
CA SER A 203 1.37 19.94 -2.90
C SER A 203 0.26 19.46 -3.82
N LEU A 204 -0.93 19.28 -3.26
CA LEU A 204 -2.10 18.77 -3.95
C LEU A 204 -3.25 19.76 -3.76
N THR A 205 -3.91 20.07 -4.87
CA THR A 205 -5.11 20.93 -4.91
C THR A 205 -6.34 20.07 -5.19
N SER A 206 -7.55 20.65 -5.11
CA SER A 206 -8.77 19.97 -5.55
C SER A 206 -8.67 19.50 -7.01
N ALA A 207 -8.10 20.32 -7.89
CA ALA A 207 -7.86 19.95 -9.28
C ALA A 207 -6.90 18.76 -9.40
N SER A 208 -5.85 18.69 -8.57
CA SER A 208 -4.95 17.54 -8.51
C SER A 208 -5.69 16.28 -8.05
N CYS A 209 -6.58 16.39 -7.05
CA CYS A 209 -7.43 15.28 -6.61
C CYS A 209 -8.36 14.79 -7.72
N ASP A 210 -8.93 15.69 -8.52
CA ASP A 210 -9.79 15.33 -9.65
C ASP A 210 -9.01 14.60 -10.74
N GLN A 211 -7.77 15.02 -11.02
CA GLN A 211 -6.87 14.31 -11.93
C GLN A 211 -6.50 12.91 -11.42
N ILE A 212 -6.20 12.77 -10.12
CA ILE A 212 -5.93 11.47 -9.49
C ILE A 212 -7.14 10.54 -9.62
N LYS A 213 -8.35 11.03 -9.35
CA LYS A 213 -9.59 10.26 -9.53
C LYS A 213 -9.80 9.87 -11.00
N ALA A 214 -9.56 10.80 -11.93
CA ALA A 214 -9.70 10.56 -13.36
C ALA A 214 -8.74 9.47 -13.87
N ALA A 215 -7.48 9.50 -13.45
CA ALA A 215 -6.50 8.46 -13.79
C ALA A 215 -6.93 7.09 -13.24
N LEU A 216 -7.40 7.02 -12.00
CA LEU A 216 -7.91 5.75 -11.45
C LEU A 216 -9.16 5.26 -12.22
N GLN A 217 -10.07 6.17 -12.56
CA GLN A 217 -11.26 5.85 -13.35
C GLN A 217 -10.91 5.33 -14.75
N GLU A 218 -9.91 5.91 -15.41
CA GLU A 218 -9.41 5.44 -16.70
C GLU A 218 -8.85 4.02 -16.59
N PHE A 219 -8.07 3.72 -15.54
CA PHE A 219 -7.66 2.35 -15.27
C PHE A 219 -8.88 1.42 -15.15
N HIS A 220 -9.89 1.79 -14.36
CA HIS A 220 -11.09 0.96 -14.20
C HIS A 220 -11.86 0.74 -15.50
N HIS A 221 -11.83 1.69 -16.43
CA HIS A 221 -12.46 1.56 -17.74
C HIS A 221 -11.76 0.51 -18.62
N HIS A 222 -10.42 0.48 -18.61
CA HIS A 222 -9.64 -0.36 -19.52
C HIS A 222 -9.13 -1.68 -18.91
N LYS A 223 -9.12 -1.82 -17.59
CA LYS A 223 -8.44 -2.95 -16.92
C LYS A 223 -8.95 -4.34 -17.31
N ASN A 224 -10.20 -4.49 -17.78
CA ASN A 224 -10.71 -5.80 -18.19
C ASN A 224 -9.90 -6.38 -19.35
N ALA A 225 -9.30 -5.53 -20.19
CA ALA A 225 -8.39 -5.97 -21.24
C ALA A 225 -7.17 -6.76 -20.70
N ILE A 226 -6.74 -6.51 -19.45
CA ILE A 226 -5.65 -7.28 -18.81
C ILE A 226 -6.10 -8.73 -18.53
N ILE A 227 -7.36 -8.94 -18.16
CA ILE A 227 -7.93 -10.27 -17.93
C ILE A 227 -8.22 -10.96 -19.27
N GLU A 228 -8.87 -10.26 -20.20
CA GLU A 228 -9.22 -10.77 -21.53
C GLU A 228 -7.97 -11.16 -22.34
N SER A 229 -6.87 -10.44 -22.17
CA SER A 229 -5.56 -10.79 -22.75
C SER A 229 -4.84 -11.91 -22.00
N GLY A 230 -5.44 -12.49 -20.96
CA GLY A 230 -4.88 -13.60 -20.18
C GLY A 230 -3.64 -13.24 -19.34
N LEU A 231 -3.42 -11.96 -19.06
CA LEU A 231 -2.21 -11.45 -18.38
C LEU A 231 -2.34 -11.53 -16.86
N ARG A 232 -3.57 -11.45 -16.34
CA ARG A 232 -3.87 -11.62 -14.91
C ARG A 232 -3.86 -13.11 -14.55
N ARG A 233 -2.71 -13.64 -14.09
CA ARG A 233 -2.55 -15.05 -13.72
C ARG A 233 -2.24 -15.28 -12.24
N GLY A 234 -2.63 -16.44 -11.73
CA GLY A 234 -2.32 -16.88 -10.37
C GLY A 234 -0.86 -17.35 -10.22
N PRO A 235 -0.24 -17.19 -9.05
CA PRO A 235 1.17 -17.53 -8.84
C PRO A 235 1.44 -19.04 -8.86
N THR A 236 0.47 -19.87 -8.48
CA THR A 236 0.65 -21.32 -8.32
C THR A 236 0.32 -22.09 -9.59
N THR A 237 -0.88 -21.90 -10.13
CA THR A 237 -1.40 -22.69 -11.26
C THR A 237 -1.18 -22.01 -12.61
N SER A 238 -0.73 -20.75 -12.62
CA SER A 238 -0.69 -19.88 -13.81
C SER A 238 -2.03 -19.79 -14.57
N ALA A 239 -3.13 -20.18 -13.91
CA ALA A 239 -4.48 -20.01 -14.44
C ALA A 239 -4.83 -18.53 -14.52
N ILE A 240 -5.65 -18.18 -15.51
CA ILE A 240 -6.21 -16.83 -15.63
C ILE A 240 -7.13 -16.61 -14.42
N LEU A 241 -6.98 -15.45 -13.78
CA LEU A 241 -7.82 -15.04 -12.66
C LEU A 241 -8.82 -14.00 -13.15
N GLU A 242 -10.08 -14.40 -13.20
CA GLU A 242 -11.25 -13.58 -13.57
C GLU A 242 -11.65 -12.57 -12.46
N HIS A 243 -10.71 -12.22 -11.59
CA HIS A 243 -10.94 -11.34 -10.46
C HIS A 243 -9.70 -10.52 -10.13
N TRP A 244 -9.91 -9.34 -9.57
CA TRP A 244 -8.82 -8.52 -9.08
C TRP A 244 -8.32 -9.09 -7.75
N ARG A 245 -9.14 -9.08 -6.68
CA ARG A 245 -8.74 -9.51 -5.32
C ARG A 245 -7.35 -8.99 -4.92
N ILE A 246 -7.00 -7.78 -5.35
CA ILE A 246 -5.76 -7.08 -5.02
C ILE A 246 -6.12 -6.05 -3.95
N PRO A 247 -5.78 -6.26 -2.66
CA PRO A 247 -6.15 -5.33 -1.59
C PRO A 247 -5.65 -3.90 -1.84
N LYS A 248 -4.42 -3.78 -2.35
CA LYS A 248 -3.79 -2.49 -2.64
C LYS A 248 -4.54 -1.69 -3.71
N LEU A 249 -5.20 -2.39 -4.65
CA LEU A 249 -5.99 -1.76 -5.71
C LEU A 249 -7.25 -1.10 -5.13
N GLU A 250 -7.90 -1.74 -4.15
CA GLU A 250 -9.02 -1.15 -3.44
C GLU A 250 -8.59 0.09 -2.66
N LEU A 251 -7.42 0.06 -2.02
CA LEU A 251 -6.90 1.18 -1.24
C LEU A 251 -6.61 2.42 -2.10
N LEU A 252 -6.36 2.27 -3.41
CA LEU A 252 -6.19 3.41 -4.32
C LEU A 252 -7.42 4.34 -4.33
N GLN A 253 -8.62 3.79 -4.15
CA GLN A 253 -9.87 4.54 -4.06
C GLN A 253 -9.92 5.49 -2.85
N SER A 254 -9.07 5.26 -1.84
CA SER A 254 -9.00 6.09 -0.63
C SER A 254 -7.95 7.19 -0.70
N VAL A 255 -7.12 7.25 -1.75
CA VAL A 255 -6.04 8.27 -1.87
C VAL A 255 -6.60 9.68 -2.01
N ALA A 256 -7.50 9.92 -2.98
CA ALA A 256 -8.03 11.27 -3.16
C ALA A 256 -8.85 11.74 -1.94
N PRO A 257 -9.74 10.92 -1.34
CA PRO A 257 -10.42 11.29 -0.10
C PRO A 257 -9.50 11.54 1.10
N SER A 258 -8.36 10.84 1.20
CA SER A 258 -7.42 11.06 2.31
C SER A 258 -6.71 12.41 2.23
N ILE A 259 -6.49 12.95 1.02
CA ILE A 259 -5.78 14.23 0.85
C ILE A 259 -6.46 15.37 1.61
N GLU A 260 -7.80 15.43 1.56
CA GLU A 260 -8.58 16.44 2.28
C GLU A 260 -8.50 16.27 3.81
N GLN A 261 -8.23 15.06 4.28
CA GLN A 261 -8.29 14.70 5.71
C GLN A 261 -6.94 14.79 6.41
N VAL A 262 -5.86 14.41 5.71
CA VAL A 262 -4.52 14.26 6.27
C VAL A 262 -3.43 14.93 5.44
N GLY A 263 -3.77 15.62 4.34
CA GLY A 263 -2.80 16.27 3.44
C GLY A 263 -2.13 15.30 2.45
N SER A 264 -0.99 15.71 1.89
CA SER A 264 -0.29 14.91 0.88
C SER A 264 0.13 13.54 1.42
N PRO A 265 -0.14 12.43 0.71
CA PRO A 265 0.31 11.09 1.12
C PRO A 265 1.84 10.99 1.25
N LEU A 266 2.59 11.83 0.51
CA LEU A 266 4.05 11.83 0.53
C LEU A 266 4.62 12.04 1.94
N GLN A 267 3.94 12.85 2.78
CA GLN A 267 4.39 13.13 4.14
C GLN A 267 4.31 11.90 5.07
N TRP A 268 3.50 10.91 4.69
CA TRP A 268 3.27 9.67 5.44
C TRP A 268 4.03 8.49 4.82
N SER A 269 5.04 8.75 3.99
CA SER A 269 5.87 7.71 3.37
C SER A 269 6.69 6.96 4.41
N ALA A 270 6.79 5.64 4.24
CA ALA A 270 7.70 4.79 5.00
C ALA A 270 9.17 4.94 4.57
N ASP A 271 9.49 5.72 3.52
CA ASP A 271 10.87 5.90 3.05
C ASP A 271 11.80 6.39 4.17
N THR A 272 11.34 7.33 5.02
CA THR A 272 12.15 7.86 6.13
C THR A 272 12.44 6.80 7.18
N THR A 273 11.43 6.02 7.58
CA THR A 273 11.59 4.96 8.58
C THR A 273 12.39 3.78 8.03
N GLU A 274 12.22 3.41 6.76
CA GLU A 274 13.04 2.40 6.10
C GLU A 274 14.51 2.84 5.97
N HIS A 275 14.76 4.12 5.69
CA HIS A 275 16.11 4.66 5.64
C HIS A 275 16.77 4.63 7.01
N ALA A 276 16.07 5.11 8.06
CA ALA A 276 16.55 5.01 9.43
C ALA A 276 16.81 3.55 9.84
N HIS A 277 15.94 2.61 9.44
CA HIS A 277 16.13 1.18 9.72
C HIS A 277 17.40 0.60 9.07
N ILE A 278 17.89 1.16 7.96
CA ILE A 278 19.20 0.78 7.42
C ILE A 278 20.29 1.16 8.43
N GLU A 279 20.34 2.43 8.82
CA GLU A 279 21.38 2.99 9.68
C GLU A 279 21.33 2.41 11.10
N VAL A 280 20.14 2.26 11.69
CA VAL A 280 19.98 1.89 13.11
C VAL A 280 19.84 0.39 13.33
N VAL A 281 19.52 -0.40 12.29
CA VAL A 281 19.34 -1.85 12.42
C VAL A 281 20.23 -2.63 11.47
N LYS A 282 20.14 -2.42 10.16
CA LYS A 282 20.81 -3.28 9.18
C LYS A 282 22.33 -3.13 9.20
N ASP A 283 22.82 -1.90 9.28
CA ASP A 283 24.26 -1.63 9.30
C ASP A 283 24.90 -2.19 10.58
N PRO A 284 24.38 -1.92 11.80
CA PRO A 284 24.84 -2.59 13.00
C PRO A 284 24.73 -4.11 12.93
N ALA A 285 23.60 -4.65 12.45
CA ALA A 285 23.38 -6.09 12.31
C ALA A 285 24.45 -6.76 11.43
N SER A 286 24.83 -6.11 10.33
CA SER A 286 25.85 -6.63 9.38
C SER A 286 27.23 -6.78 10.01
N MET A 287 27.50 -6.04 11.09
CA MET A 287 28.74 -6.07 11.85
C MET A 287 28.68 -7.02 13.06
N THR A 288 27.54 -7.70 13.27
CA THR A 288 27.37 -8.71 14.34
C THR A 288 27.76 -10.11 13.86
N ASN A 289 27.90 -11.03 14.82
CA ASN A 289 28.09 -12.45 14.52
C ASN A 289 26.78 -13.21 14.21
N ASN A 290 25.67 -12.49 14.00
CA ASN A 290 24.31 -13.03 13.78
C ASN A 290 23.73 -13.88 14.92
N GLN A 291 24.30 -13.86 16.12
CA GLN A 291 23.77 -14.56 17.31
C GLN A 291 23.19 -13.55 18.29
N ASN A 292 21.92 -13.67 18.70
CA ASN A 292 21.25 -12.67 19.56
C ASN A 292 21.44 -11.23 19.03
N TYR A 293 21.26 -11.05 17.71
CA TYR A 293 21.62 -9.83 17.00
C TYR A 293 20.93 -8.59 17.55
N SER A 294 19.70 -8.69 18.07
CA SER A 294 18.98 -7.56 18.72
C SER A 294 19.79 -6.92 19.84
N SER A 295 20.34 -7.71 20.77
CA SER A 295 21.14 -7.20 21.89
C SER A 295 22.46 -6.59 21.42
N GLN A 296 23.02 -7.08 20.31
CA GLN A 296 24.25 -6.55 19.73
C GLN A 296 24.02 -5.24 18.99
N ILE A 297 22.90 -5.11 18.27
CA ILE A 297 22.47 -3.85 17.65
C ILE A 297 22.30 -2.78 18.73
N CYS A 298 21.52 -3.05 19.78
CA CYS A 298 21.32 -2.08 20.87
C CYS A 298 22.66 -1.63 21.47
N ARG A 299 23.58 -2.57 21.72
CA ARG A 299 24.91 -2.25 22.23
C ARG A 299 25.76 -1.41 21.25
N SER A 300 25.58 -1.58 19.95
CA SER A 300 26.25 -0.73 18.95
C SER A 300 25.73 0.69 19.03
N LEU A 301 24.40 0.85 19.05
CA LEU A 301 23.75 2.16 19.16
C LEU A 301 24.14 2.88 20.47
N ASP A 302 24.17 2.17 21.61
CA ASP A 302 24.61 2.70 22.91
C ASP A 302 26.05 3.25 22.89
N ARG A 303 26.90 2.77 21.96
CA ARG A 303 28.29 3.21 21.80
C ARG A 303 28.42 4.37 20.83
N ASP A 304 27.58 4.42 19.80
CA ASP A 304 27.58 5.49 18.80
C ASP A 304 26.94 6.80 19.33
N GLU A 305 26.05 6.72 20.33
CA GLU A 305 25.44 7.87 21.01
C GLU A 305 26.37 8.59 22.02
N LYS A 306 27.59 8.09 22.25
CA LYS A 306 28.58 8.68 23.19
C LYS A 306 29.71 9.41 22.47
#